data_AF-A0A2L1GKU6-F1
#
_entry.id   AF-A0A2L1GKU6-F1
#
_cell.length_a   1.000
_cell.length_b   1.000
_cell.length_c   1.000
_cell.angle_alpha   90.00
_cell.angle_beta   90.00
_cell.angle_gamma   90.00
#
_symmetry.space_group_name_H-M   'P 1'
#
loop_
_entity.id
_entity.type
_entity.pdbx_description
1 polymer ?
#
loop_
_entity_poly.entity_id
_entity_poly.type
_entity_poly.pdbx_seq_one_letter_code
_entity_poly.pdbx_strand_id
1 'polypeptide(L)'
;MTGEGTVVWQAAALPFGQTQLQLGTVHNNLRFPGQYFDAETGLHYNWNRYYDPETKRYILPDPIGLGEGLNLYAYAENDPVNRLYLWRLAECI
;
A
#
# COMPACT_ATOMS: atom_id res chain seq x y z
N MET A 1 4.55 -3.65 20.21
CA MET A 1 5.07 -3.11 21.49
C MET A 1 5.62 -4.29 22.28
N THR A 2 6.62 -4.09 23.15
CA THR A 2 7.04 -5.14 24.08
C THR A 2 5.94 -5.40 25.11
N GLY A 3 6.06 -6.47 25.92
CA GLY A 3 5.13 -6.73 27.03
C GLY A 3 5.11 -5.62 28.09
N GLU A 4 6.10 -4.74 28.09
CA GLU A 4 6.22 -3.57 28.98
C GLU A 4 5.66 -2.28 28.33
N GLY A 5 5.09 -2.36 27.13
CA GLY A 5 4.52 -1.20 26.42
C GLY A 5 5.54 -0.35 25.65
N THR A 6 6.80 -0.78 25.54
CA THR A 6 7.81 -0.06 24.74
C THR A 6 7.47 -0.19 23.25
N VAL A 7 7.49 0.94 22.53
CA VAL A 7 7.30 0.95 21.07
C VAL A 7 8.52 0.30 20.41
N VAL A 8 8.28 -0.65 19.51
CA VAL A 8 9.33 -1.42 18.80
C VAL A 8 9.40 -1.10 17.32
N TRP A 9 8.36 -0.47 16.80
CA TRP A 9 8.28 -0.06 15.41
C TRP A 9 7.36 1.15 15.29
N GLN A 10 7.81 2.15 14.54
CA GLN A 10 7.07 3.36 14.25
C GLN A 10 7.54 3.91 12.91
N ALA A 11 6.60 4.34 12.07
CA ALA A 11 6.89 5.00 10.81
C ALA A 11 5.84 6.07 10.52
N ALA A 12 6.23 7.08 9.74
CA ALA A 12 5.32 8.03 9.13
C ALA A 12 5.03 7.61 7.69
N ALA A 13 3.76 7.54 7.31
CA ALA A 13 3.35 7.32 5.93
C ALA A 13 3.06 8.67 5.27
N LEU A 14 3.64 8.91 4.10
CA LEU A 14 3.26 10.01 3.21
C LEU A 14 1.92 9.68 2.53
N PRO A 15 1.22 10.66 1.93
CA PRO A 15 -0.13 10.46 1.41
C PRO A 15 -0.29 9.27 0.46
N PHE A 16 0.72 8.98 -0.37
CA PHE A 16 0.70 7.88 -1.33
C PHE A 16 1.42 6.61 -0.84
N GLY A 17 1.62 6.45 0.46
CA GLY A 17 2.09 5.18 1.05
C GLY A 17 3.61 5.04 1.16
N GLN A 18 4.40 6.00 0.65
CA GLN A 18 5.83 6.04 0.98
C GLN A 18 6.01 6.10 2.50
N THR A 19 6.82 5.18 3.02
CA THR A 19 6.95 4.96 4.46
C THR A 19 8.33 5.42 4.93
N GLN A 20 8.34 6.38 5.85
CA GLN A 20 9.54 6.88 6.51
C GLN A 20 9.66 6.24 7.89
N LEU A 21 10.60 5.30 8.03
CA LEU A 21 10.86 4.62 9.30
C LEU A 21 11.40 5.60 10.34
N GLN A 22 10.75 5.66 11.51
CA GLN A 22 11.16 6.50 12.64
C GLN A 22 11.81 5.66 13.75
N LEU A 23 11.31 4.45 13.97
CA LEU A 23 11.83 3.47 14.90
C LEU A 23 11.62 2.07 14.33
N GLY A 24 12.62 1.20 14.40
CA GLY A 24 12.49 -0.18 13.91
C GLY A 24 13.45 -1.12 14.62
N THR A 25 13.11 -1.54 15.84
CA THR A 25 13.83 -2.60 16.54
C THR A 25 13.36 -4.00 16.11
N VAL A 26 12.25 -4.07 15.39
CA VAL A 26 11.72 -5.26 14.74
C VAL A 26 11.43 -4.99 13.27
N HIS A 27 11.40 -6.06 12.46
CA HIS A 27 11.00 -5.96 11.07
C HIS A 27 9.48 -5.91 10.94
N ASN A 28 8.95 -4.92 10.23
CA ASN A 28 7.52 -4.81 9.92
C ASN A 28 7.33 -4.41 8.45
N ASN A 29 6.75 -5.33 7.70
CA ASN A 29 6.47 -5.17 6.28
C ASN A 29 5.08 -4.63 5.99
N LEU A 30 4.21 -4.48 6.99
CA LEU A 30 2.88 -3.91 6.76
C LEU A 30 3.01 -2.43 6.39
N ARG A 31 2.18 -2.00 5.44
CA ARG A 31 2.12 -0.62 4.94
C ARG A 31 0.70 -0.10 5.12
N PHE A 32 0.15 0.60 4.14
CA PHE A 32 -1.28 0.92 4.13
C PHE A 32 -2.13 -0.35 4.24
N PRO A 33 -3.38 -0.24 4.70
CA PRO A 33 -4.26 -1.39 4.85
C PRO A 33 -4.29 -2.26 3.58
N GLY A 34 -4.03 -3.56 3.73
CA GLY A 34 -3.96 -4.52 2.61
C GLY A 34 -2.62 -4.58 1.86
N GLN A 35 -1.66 -3.71 2.19
CA GLN A 35 -0.35 -3.66 1.53
C GLN A 35 0.75 -4.33 2.35
N TYR A 36 1.55 -5.15 1.67
CA TYR A 36 2.76 -5.77 2.19
C TYR A 36 3.97 -5.26 1.42
N PHE A 37 4.99 -4.79 2.13
CA PHE A 37 6.25 -4.35 1.54
C PHE A 37 7.11 -5.54 1.14
N ASP A 38 7.41 -5.60 -0.14
CA ASP A 38 8.37 -6.51 -0.71
C ASP A 38 9.75 -5.83 -0.77
N ALA A 39 10.68 -6.31 0.06
CA ALA A 39 12.02 -5.74 0.18
C ALA A 39 12.91 -6.03 -1.04
N GLU A 40 12.61 -7.07 -1.83
CA GLU A 40 13.41 -7.43 -3.00
C GLU A 40 13.19 -6.43 -4.13
N THR A 41 11.96 -5.96 -4.29
CA THR A 41 11.55 -5.04 -5.36
C THR A 41 11.40 -3.59 -4.89
N GLY A 42 11.22 -3.37 -3.59
CA GLY A 42 10.84 -2.06 -3.04
C GLY A 42 9.35 -1.73 -3.24
N LEU A 43 8.58 -2.63 -3.85
CA LEU A 43 7.16 -2.43 -4.16
C LEU A 43 6.25 -2.87 -3.02
N HIS A 44 5.01 -2.41 -3.08
CA HIS A 44 3.96 -2.80 -2.15
C HIS A 44 3.05 -3.80 -2.84
N TYR A 45 3.06 -5.04 -2.39
CA TYR A 45 2.09 -6.04 -2.82
C TYR A 45 0.73 -5.71 -2.21
N ASN A 46 -0.25 -5.43 -3.08
CA ASN A 46 -1.63 -5.16 -2.72
C ASN A 46 -2.54 -6.22 -3.36
N TRP A 47 -2.68 -7.35 -2.66
CA TRP A 47 -3.46 -8.54 -2.98
C TRP A 47 -3.26 -9.14 -4.39
N ASN A 48 -3.61 -8.44 -5.46
CA ASN A 48 -3.52 -8.90 -6.85
C ASN A 48 -2.61 -8.01 -7.71
N ARG A 49 -2.07 -6.92 -7.15
CA ARG A 49 -1.25 -5.96 -7.90
C ARG A 49 -0.08 -5.45 -7.07
N TYR A 50 1.02 -5.17 -7.75
CA TYR A 50 2.13 -4.43 -7.17
C TYR A 50 1.90 -2.93 -7.35
N TYR A 51 2.02 -2.21 -6.24
CA TYR A 51 1.91 -0.76 -6.14
C TYR A 51 3.30 -0.17 -5.90
N ASP A 52 3.63 0.87 -6.65
CA ASP A 52 4.84 1.64 -6.47
C ASP A 52 4.49 2.96 -5.75
N PRO A 53 4.92 3.14 -4.48
CA PRO A 53 4.68 4.36 -3.75
C PRO A 53 5.51 5.56 -4.26
N GLU A 54 6.63 5.33 -4.97
CA GLU A 54 7.46 6.41 -5.54
C GLU A 54 6.77 7.06 -6.74
N THR A 55 6.27 6.25 -7.66
CA THR A 55 5.50 6.73 -8.82
C THR A 55 4.02 6.94 -8.53
N LYS A 56 3.56 6.49 -7.34
CA LYS A 56 2.20 6.68 -6.81
C LYS A 56 1.12 5.90 -7.57
N ARG A 57 1.50 4.77 -8.20
CA ARG A 57 0.65 4.04 -9.15
C ARG A 57 0.88 2.53 -9.07
N TYR A 58 -0.08 1.76 -9.57
CA TYR A 58 0.15 0.34 -9.84
C TYR A 58 1.11 0.18 -11.01
N ILE A 59 1.93 -0.88 -10.99
CA ILE A 59 2.83 -1.21 -12.10
C ILE A 59 2.16 -2.09 -13.17
N LEU A 60 1.00 -2.65 -12.86
CA LEU A 60 0.16 -3.43 -13.77
C LEU A 60 -1.21 -2.76 -13.93
N PRO A 61 -1.82 -2.84 -15.12
CA PRO A 61 -3.17 -2.33 -15.34
C PRO A 61 -4.19 -3.10 -14.49
N ASP A 62 -5.29 -2.43 -14.15
CA ASP A 62 -6.43 -3.05 -13.46
C ASP A 62 -6.98 -4.24 -14.26
N PRO A 63 -7.04 -5.46 -13.67
CA PRO A 63 -7.63 -6.63 -14.32
C PRO A 63 -9.12 -6.45 -14.67
N ILE A 64 -9.85 -5.60 -13.94
CA ILE A 64 -11.26 -5.26 -14.22
C ILE A 64 -11.36 -4.39 -15.50
N GLY A 65 -10.25 -3.82 -15.96
CA GLY A 65 -10.22 -2.93 -17.11
C GLY A 65 -10.96 -1.63 -16.84
N LEU A 66 -11.70 -1.14 -17.83
CA LEU A 66 -12.37 0.16 -17.77
C LEU A 66 -13.59 0.20 -16.81
N GLY A 67 -13.94 -0.91 -16.16
CA GLY A 67 -15.04 -0.97 -15.20
C GLY A 67 -14.83 -0.07 -13.98
N GLU A 68 -13.58 0.17 -13.59
CA GLU A 68 -13.21 1.02 -12.44
C GLU A 68 -12.82 2.46 -12.86
N GLY A 69 -12.76 2.75 -14.16
CA GLY A 69 -12.43 4.07 -14.71
C GLY A 69 -11.38 4.04 -15.82
N LEU A 70 -11.08 5.22 -16.36
CA LEU A 70 -10.18 5.36 -17.52
C LEU A 70 -8.70 5.17 -17.16
N ASN A 71 -8.33 5.31 -15.89
CA ASN A 71 -6.94 5.17 -15.44
C ASN A 71 -6.74 3.83 -14.72
N LEU A 72 -6.32 2.84 -15.49
CA LEU A 72 -6.07 1.47 -15.02
C LEU A 72 -4.92 1.33 -14.01
N TYR A 73 -4.15 2.39 -13.79
CA TYR A 73 -2.97 2.40 -12.90
C TYR A 73 -3.18 3.25 -11.65
N ALA A 74 -4.35 3.85 -11.47
CA ALA A 74 -4.62 4.73 -10.34
C ALA A 74 -4.70 3.96 -9.02
N TYR A 75 -4.14 4.53 -7.95
CA TYR A 75 -4.37 4.08 -6.59
C TYR A 75 -5.34 5.02 -5.89
N ALA A 76 -6.40 4.45 -5.30
CA ALA A 76 -7.39 5.15 -4.48
C ALA A 76 -8.03 6.37 -5.16
N GLU A 77 -8.25 6.31 -6.48
CA GLU A 77 -8.72 7.46 -7.29
C GLU A 77 -7.86 8.73 -7.13
N ASN A 78 -6.56 8.58 -6.83
CA ASN A 78 -5.64 9.65 -6.47
C ASN A 78 -6.00 10.40 -5.17
N ASP A 79 -6.87 9.85 -4.33
CA ASP A 79 -7.20 10.34 -2.99
C ASP A 79 -6.97 9.28 -1.90
N PRO A 80 -5.71 8.83 -1.70
CA PRO A 80 -5.37 7.76 -0.75
C PRO A 80 -5.52 8.14 0.73
N VAL A 81 -5.73 9.43 1.03
CA VAL A 81 -5.94 9.91 2.41
C VAL A 81 -7.39 9.66 2.85
N ASN A 82 -8.34 9.87 1.94
CA ASN A 82 -9.77 9.69 2.24
C ASN A 82 -10.33 8.35 1.73
N ARG A 83 -9.64 7.70 0.78
CA ARG A 83 -10.09 6.45 0.16
C ARG A 83 -9.12 5.31 0.42
N LEU A 84 -9.67 4.20 0.91
CA LEU A 84 -8.95 2.95 1.07
C LEU A 84 -9.24 2.04 -0.13
N TYR A 85 -8.20 1.40 -0.66
CA TYR A 85 -8.34 0.39 -1.73
C TYR A 85 -8.67 -1.01 -1.18
N LEU A 86 -9.33 -1.11 -0.02
CA LEU A 86 -9.61 -2.41 0.62
C LEU A 86 -10.75 -3.19 -0.06
N TRP A 87 -11.73 -2.48 -0.63
CA TRP A 87 -12.99 -3.09 -1.09
C TRP A 87 -13.08 -3.27 -2.61
N ARG A 88 -12.31 -2.51 -3.40
CA ARG A 88 -12.45 -2.47 -4.88
C ARG A 88 -11.77 -3.60 -5.66
N LEU A 89 -11.10 -4.51 -4.97
CA LEU A 89 -10.51 -5.72 -5.56
C LEU A 89 -11.35 -6.99 -5.31
N ALA A 90 -12.44 -6.90 -4.54
CA ALA A 90 -13.28 -8.04 -4.21
C ALA A 90 -14.19 -8.50 -5.37
N GLU A 91 -14.35 -7.70 -6.42
CA GLU A 91 -15.19 -8.02 -7.59
C GLU A 91 -14.42 -8.74 -8.71
N CYS A 92 -13.15 -9.10 -8.48
CA CYS A 92 -12.35 -9.81 -9.48
C CYS A 92 -12.51 -11.35 -9.43
N ILE A 93 -13.57 -11.87 -8.81
CA ILE A 93 -13.99 -13.29 -8.80
C ILE A 93 -15.37 -13.44 -9.40
#